data_AF-A0AA42Y3F8-F1
#
_entry.id   AF-A0AA42Y3F8-F1
#
_cell.length_a   1.000
_cell.length_b   1.000
_cell.length_c   1.000
_cell.angle_alpha   90.00
_cell.angle_beta   90.00
_cell.angle_gamma   90.00
#
_symmetry.space_group_name_H-M   'P 1'
#
loop_
_entity.id
_entity.type
_entity.pdbx_description
1 polymer ?
#
loop_
_entity_poly.entity_id
_entity_poly.type
_entity_poly.pdbx_seq_one_letter_code
_entity_poly.pdbx_strand_id
1 'polypeptide(L)'
;MSDDTTLGGYQDVHDRPPAFGGPDGRAYSVAVYVDESPDADGRFGAALLFVQWSVEGDRVVSHLESPYLTFADTPQRAEADLRQLSLVEVKRHLDAVVAANAEHPDW
;
A
#
# COMPACT_ATOMS: atom_id res chain seq x y z
N MET A 1 -6.56 21.90 6.57
CA MET A 1 -7.29 20.63 6.38
C MET A 1 -6.39 19.76 5.53
N SER A 2 -6.14 18.52 5.93
CA SER A 2 -5.39 17.57 5.08
C SER A 2 -6.18 17.31 3.81
N ASP A 3 -5.45 17.16 2.70
CA ASP A 3 -6.02 16.76 1.42
C ASP A 3 -6.34 15.27 1.47
N ASP A 4 -7.60 14.93 1.67
CA ASP A 4 -8.09 13.54 1.81
C ASP A 4 -8.01 12.74 0.51
N THR A 5 -7.53 13.35 -0.58
CA THR A 5 -7.27 12.67 -1.85
C THR A 5 -5.93 11.93 -1.89
N THR A 6 -5.06 12.13 -0.90
CA THR A 6 -3.80 11.40 -0.70
C THR A 6 -3.96 10.27 0.33
N LEU A 7 -3.08 9.27 0.29
CA LEU A 7 -3.08 8.18 1.27
C LEU A 7 -2.93 8.72 2.69
N GLY A 8 -1.92 9.56 2.92
CA GLY A 8 -1.66 10.15 4.23
C GLY A 8 -2.81 11.07 4.67
N GLY A 9 -3.29 11.94 3.78
CA GLY A 9 -4.37 12.85 4.13
C GLY A 9 -5.70 12.14 4.43
N TYR A 10 -6.02 11.06 3.72
CA TYR A 10 -7.18 10.22 4.04
C TYR A 10 -7.05 9.63 5.45
N GLN A 11 -5.90 9.04 5.77
CA GLN A 11 -5.66 8.42 7.08
C GLN A 11 -5.76 9.45 8.20
N ASP A 12 -5.19 10.63 8.02
CA ASP A 12 -5.24 11.72 9.01
C ASP A 12 -6.67 12.22 9.26
N VAL A 13 -7.52 12.25 8.23
CA VAL A 13 -8.89 12.75 8.31
C VAL A 13 -9.86 11.70 8.86
N HIS A 14 -9.67 10.43 8.48
CA HIS A 14 -10.63 9.35 8.75
C HIS A 14 -10.21 8.39 9.87
N ASP A 15 -8.98 8.47 10.37
CA ASP A 15 -8.43 7.60 11.42
C ASP A 15 -8.56 6.10 11.08
N ARG A 16 -8.48 5.78 9.79
CA ARG A 16 -8.55 4.41 9.25
C ARG A 16 -7.91 4.34 7.86
N PRO A 17 -7.45 3.16 7.42
CA PRO A 17 -6.98 2.98 6.05
C PRO A 17 -8.13 3.11 5.03
N PRO A 18 -7.85 3.63 3.82
CA PRO A 18 -8.81 3.58 2.73
C PRO A 18 -9.04 2.12 2.28
N ALA A 19 -10.25 1.85 1.81
CA ALA A 19 -10.65 0.55 1.27
C ALA A 19 -10.82 0.64 -0.26
N PHE A 20 -10.39 -0.41 -0.96
CA PHE A 20 -10.41 -0.52 -2.41
C PHE A 20 -11.00 -1.87 -2.84
N GLY A 21 -11.70 -1.89 -3.97
CA GLY A 21 -12.02 -3.14 -4.67
C GLY A 21 -10.91 -3.50 -5.65
N GLY A 22 -10.41 -4.73 -5.58
CA GLY A 22 -9.50 -5.30 -6.57
C GLY A 22 -10.23 -5.75 -7.84
N PRO A 23 -9.51 -5.92 -8.96
CA PRO A 23 -10.08 -6.41 -10.22
C PRO A 23 -10.49 -7.89 -10.15
N ASP A 24 -10.02 -8.61 -9.13
CA ASP A 24 -10.41 -9.96 -8.75
C ASP A 24 -11.75 -10.02 -7.96
N GLY A 25 -12.39 -8.87 -7.72
CA GLY A 25 -13.64 -8.75 -6.98
C GLY A 25 -13.48 -8.82 -5.46
N ARG A 26 -12.25 -8.78 -4.93
CA ARG A 26 -11.98 -8.81 -3.49
C ARG A 26 -11.80 -7.42 -2.90
N ALA A 27 -12.01 -7.30 -1.59
CA ALA A 27 -11.80 -6.07 -0.84
C ALA A 27 -10.37 -6.01 -0.28
N TYR A 28 -9.76 -4.84 -0.41
CA TYR A 28 -8.41 -4.56 0.07
C TYR A 28 -8.39 -3.28 0.92
N SER A 29 -7.66 -3.29 2.02
CA SER A 29 -7.18 -2.07 2.67
C SER A 29 -5.69 -1.91 2.42
N VAL A 30 -5.12 -0.74 2.65
CA VAL A 30 -3.69 -0.48 2.41
C VAL A 30 -2.99 0.03 3.67
N ALA A 31 -1.76 -0.42 3.86
CA ALA A 31 -0.80 0.09 4.83
C ALA A 31 0.50 0.51 4.13
N VAL A 32 1.29 1.34 4.79
CA VAL A 32 2.66 1.67 4.37
C VAL A 32 3.61 0.69 5.06
N TYR A 33 4.45 0.04 4.28
CA TYR A 33 5.59 -0.72 4.77
C TYR A 33 6.87 0.04 4.44
N VAL A 34 7.78 0.13 5.42
CA VAL A 34 9.13 0.65 5.23
C VAL A 34 10.10 -0.45 5.66
N ASP A 35 11.07 -0.76 4.82
CA ASP A 35 12.10 -1.73 5.16
C ASP A 35 12.84 -1.29 6.43
N GLU A 36 13.08 -2.22 7.34
CA GLU A 36 13.81 -1.95 8.58
C GLU A 36 15.30 -1.69 8.31
N SER A 37 15.83 -2.24 7.21
CA SER A 37 17.23 -2.12 6.81
C SER A 37 17.38 -1.24 5.58
N PRO A 38 18.39 -0.35 5.55
CA PRO A 38 18.69 0.41 4.34
C PRO A 38 19.32 -0.48 3.26
N ASP A 39 19.19 -0.05 2.01
CA ASP A 39 19.90 -0.62 0.87
C ASP A 39 21.42 -0.37 0.93
N ALA A 40 22.15 -0.84 -0.07
CA ALA A 40 23.61 -0.68 -0.14
C ALA A 40 24.08 0.78 -0.21
N ASP A 41 23.20 1.72 -0.60
CA ASP A 41 23.47 3.15 -0.64
C ASP A 41 23.04 3.86 0.66
N GLY A 42 22.53 3.12 1.64
CA GLY A 42 22.05 3.68 2.91
C GLY A 42 20.62 4.22 2.88
N ARG A 43 19.80 3.85 1.90
CA ARG A 43 18.42 4.34 1.75
C ARG A 43 17.38 3.29 2.16
N PHE A 44 16.32 3.73 2.82
CA PHE A 44 15.19 2.92 3.22
C PHE A 44 14.13 2.90 2.11
N GLY A 45 13.75 1.71 1.66
CA GLY A 45 12.67 1.52 0.69
C GLY A 45 11.30 1.47 1.36
N ALA A 46 10.28 2.05 0.73
CA ALA A 46 8.90 1.92 1.19
C ALA A 46 7.97 1.39 0.09
N ALA A 47 7.05 0.51 0.48
CA ALA A 47 6.06 -0.14 -0.38
C ALA A 47 4.64 -0.03 0.19
N LEU A 48 3.65 -0.25 -0.67
CA LEU A 48 2.26 -0.42 -0.28
C LEU A 48 2.01 -1.89 0.06
N LEU A 49 1.49 -2.14 1.26
CA LEU A 49 1.01 -3.43 1.71
C LEU A 49 -0.51 -3.47 1.60
N PHE A 50 -1.04 -4.21 0.64
CA PHE A 50 -2.46 -4.41 0.43
C PHE A 50 -2.96 -5.62 1.21
N VAL A 51 -3.80 -5.39 2.21
CA VAL A 51 -4.40 -6.43 3.04
C VAL A 51 -5.70 -6.89 2.40
N GLN A 52 -5.76 -8.17 2.01
CA GLN A 52 -6.93 -8.78 1.39
C GLN A 52 -7.89 -9.32 2.45
N TRP A 53 -9.16 -8.97 2.33
CA TRP A 53 -10.21 -9.36 3.27
C TRP A 53 -11.04 -10.54 2.76
N SER A 54 -11.64 -11.29 3.69
CA SER A 54 -12.70 -12.26 3.40
C SER A 54 -13.87 -11.58 2.69
N VAL A 55 -14.72 -12.37 2.04
CA VAL A 55 -15.94 -11.86 1.39
C VAL A 55 -16.87 -11.23 2.43
N GLU A 56 -16.88 -11.80 3.63
CA GLU A 56 -17.62 -11.30 4.79
C GLU A 56 -17.01 -10.03 5.41
N GLY A 57 -15.76 -9.69 5.05
CA GLY A 57 -15.04 -8.51 5.54
C GLY A 57 -14.59 -8.59 7.00
N ASP A 58 -14.62 -9.78 7.61
CA ASP A 58 -14.40 -10.00 9.03
C ASP A 58 -13.01 -10.56 9.40
N ARG A 59 -12.24 -11.02 8.40
CA ARG A 59 -10.89 -11.55 8.58
C ARG A 59 -9.98 -11.21 7.41
N VAL A 60 -8.69 -11.09 7.71
CA VAL A 60 -7.62 -11.05 6.70
C VAL A 60 -7.43 -12.45 6.15
N VAL A 61 -7.34 -12.57 4.82
CA VAL A 61 -7.16 -13.86 4.14
C VAL A 61 -5.85 -13.95 3.35
N SER A 62 -5.27 -12.82 2.97
CA SER A 62 -3.96 -12.73 2.31
C SER A 62 -3.43 -11.29 2.39
N HIS A 63 -2.25 -11.05 1.84
CA HIS A 63 -1.75 -9.72 1.51
C HIS A 63 -1.04 -9.76 0.15
N LEU A 64 -0.94 -8.60 -0.48
CA LEU A 64 -0.12 -8.37 -1.67
C LEU A 64 0.75 -7.14 -1.42
N GLU A 65 1.97 -7.15 -1.93
CA GLU A 65 2.91 -6.06 -1.75
C GLU A 65 3.27 -5.45 -3.10
N SER A 66 3.36 -4.11 -3.15
CA SER A 66 4.02 -3.46 -4.27
C SER A 66 5.54 -3.64 -4.17
N PRO A 67 6.28 -3.44 -5.27
CA PRO A 67 7.70 -3.12 -5.17
C PRO A 67 7.93 -1.86 -4.31
N TYR A 68 9.18 -1.59 -3.91
CA TYR A 68 9.52 -0.30 -3.32
C TYR A 68 9.24 0.83 -4.30
N LEU A 69 8.36 1.76 -3.90
CA LEU A 69 7.92 2.89 -4.71
C LEU A 69 8.68 4.17 -4.37
N THR A 70 9.23 4.25 -3.16
CA THR A 70 10.08 5.36 -2.71
C THR A 70 11.31 4.83 -2.00
N PHE A 71 12.39 5.61 -2.04
CA PHE A 71 13.61 5.40 -1.28
C PHE A 71 14.03 6.72 -0.64
N ALA A 72 14.36 6.72 0.65
CA ALA A 72 14.84 7.91 1.34
C ALA A 72 15.97 7.61 2.33
N ASP A 73 16.69 8.64 2.76
CA ASP A 73 17.79 8.55 3.73
C ASP A 73 17.34 8.19 5.15
N THR A 74 16.04 8.28 5.44
CA THR A 74 15.44 7.92 6.73
C THR A 74 14.13 7.16 6.53
N PRO A 75 13.76 6.24 7.45
CA PRO A 75 12.49 5.53 7.36
C PRO A 75 11.27 6.47 7.35
N GLN A 76 11.31 7.51 8.18
CA GLN A 76 10.20 8.48 8.30
C GLN A 76 10.02 9.27 7.00
N ARG A 77 11.10 9.56 6.28
CA ARG A 77 11.01 10.25 5.01
C ARG A 77 10.46 9.34 3.91
N ALA A 78 10.88 8.08 3.88
CA ALA A 78 10.35 7.09 2.94
C ALA A 78 8.83 6.89 3.15
N GLU A 79 8.40 6.77 4.41
CA GLU A 79 6.97 6.74 4.75
C GLU A 79 6.25 8.02 4.29
N ALA A 80 6.78 9.20 4.63
CA ALA A 80 6.15 10.47 4.32
C ALA A 80 6.00 10.69 2.81
N ASP A 81 7.02 10.33 2.02
CA ASP A 81 7.01 10.42 0.57
C ASP A 81 5.97 9.45 -0.03
N LEU A 82 5.88 8.21 0.49
CA LEU A 82 4.89 7.25 0.03
C LEU A 82 3.45 7.68 0.37
N ARG A 83 3.25 8.32 1.52
CA ARG A 83 1.96 8.86 1.96
C ARG A 83 1.44 10.00 1.06
N GLN A 84 2.29 10.59 0.21
CA GLN A 84 1.86 11.60 -0.77
C GLN A 84 1.15 11.02 -2.00
N LEU A 85 1.19 9.69 -2.21
CA LEU A 85 0.45 9.07 -3.32
C LEU A 85 -1.03 9.40 -3.21
N SER A 86 -1.62 9.80 -4.33
CA SER A 86 -3.07 9.93 -4.45
C SER A 86 -3.76 8.58 -4.29
N LEU A 87 -5.00 8.56 -3.81
CA LEU A 87 -5.79 7.33 -3.73
C LEU A 87 -5.98 6.67 -5.10
N VAL A 88 -5.92 7.45 -6.18
CA VAL A 88 -5.94 6.95 -7.57
C VAL A 88 -4.65 6.20 -7.91
N GLU A 89 -3.49 6.71 -7.52
CA GLU A 89 -2.21 6.02 -7.71
C GLU A 89 -2.13 4.75 -6.86
N VAL A 90 -2.57 4.81 -5.60
CA VAL A 90 -2.68 3.63 -4.72
C VAL A 90 -3.54 2.55 -5.38
N LYS A 91 -4.70 2.93 -5.94
CA LYS A 91 -5.58 2.00 -6.66
C LYS A 91 -4.90 1.39 -7.89
N ARG A 92 -4.14 2.16 -8.65
CA ARG A 92 -3.39 1.62 -9.81
C ARG A 92 -2.34 0.61 -9.38
N HIS A 93 -1.66 0.83 -8.26
CA HIS A 93 -0.72 -0.14 -7.71
C HIS A 93 -1.41 -1.42 -7.26
N LEU A 94 -2.57 -1.32 -6.58
CA LEU A 94 -3.39 -2.50 -6.24
C LEU A 94 -3.73 -3.32 -7.49
N ASP A 95 -4.25 -2.66 -8.53
CA ASP A 95 -4.67 -3.34 -9.75
C ASP A 95 -3.50 -4.06 -10.43
N ALA A 96 -2.32 -3.44 -10.43
CA ALA A 96 -1.11 -4.03 -10.98
C ALA A 96 -0.64 -5.27 -10.18
N VAL A 97 -0.62 -5.21 -8.85
CA VAL A 97 -0.17 -6.35 -8.03
C VAL A 97 -1.17 -7.51 -8.05
N VAL A 98 -2.47 -7.22 -8.11
CA VAL A 98 -3.50 -8.26 -8.25
C VAL A 98 -3.38 -8.95 -9.62
N ALA A 99 -3.16 -8.18 -10.68
CA ALA A 99 -2.93 -8.74 -12.01
C ALA A 99 -1.68 -9.65 -12.04
N ALA A 100 -0.56 -9.18 -11.49
CA ALA A 100 0.69 -9.96 -11.42
C ALA A 100 0.54 -11.24 -10.57
N ASN A 101 -0.19 -11.17 -9.45
CA ASN A 101 -0.45 -12.33 -8.60
C ASN A 101 -1.35 -13.37 -9.27
N ALA A 102 -2.31 -12.94 -10.10
CA ALA A 102 -3.15 -13.86 -10.87
C ALA A 102 -2.34 -14.65 -11.91
N GLU A 103 -1.24 -14.08 -12.41
CA GLU A 103 -0.32 -14.76 -13.32
C GLU A 103 0.57 -15.78 -12.57
N HIS A 104 0.93 -15.51 -11.32
CA HIS A 104 1.77 -16.37 -10.47
C HIS A 104 1.17 -16.60 -9.06
N PRO A 105 0.22 -17.53 -8.90
CA PRO A 105 -0.53 -17.71 -7.66
C PRO A 105 0.20 -18.46 -6.52
N ASP A 106 1.42 -18.98 -6.76
CA ASP A 106 2.10 -19.96 -5.90
C ASP A 106 3.32 -19.42 -5.12
N TRP A 107 3.29 -18.16 -4.67
CA TRP A 107 4.22 -17.64 -3.65
C TRP A 107 3.46 -17.19 -2.40
#